data_AF-A0A933LI89-F1
#
_entry.id   AF-A0A933LI89-F1
#
_cell.length_a   1.000
_cell.length_b   1.000
_cell.length_c   1.000
_cell.angle_alpha   90.00
_cell.angle_beta   90.00
_cell.angle_gamma   90.00
#
_symmetry.space_group_name_H-M   'P 1'
#
loop_
_entity.id
_entity.type
_entity.pdbx_description
1 polymer ?
#
loop_
_entity_poly.entity_id
_entity_poly.type
_entity_poly.pdbx_seq_one_letter_code
_entity_poly.pdbx_strand_id
1 'polypeptide(L)'
;MSKLPYLVAEVNAAMEVYLSGRTGQQYNRTAFILCDDGAELASKLFLITETPGWSDKKPNNHFKRFGEVTGEVRAVFVAKRNADHAGVDTLLKRIEARRDRRNDFFHSTHLLDLNFHARDCVEAFVELLDYGKLLFPADPRVPNSGWDGAVAAVGNMETCEAILRIDQKSYGDPAVTPKLNSILKGLRRTGEAACAKGCEVAHHPEDYHLRLAIRNGGKTLRDRLRALL
;
A
#
# COMPACT_ATOMS: atom_id res chain seq x y z
N MET A 1 -16.05 -6.32 16.56
CA MET A 1 -14.64 -6.65 16.27
C MET A 1 -14.10 -5.62 15.30
N SER A 2 -12.94 -5.02 15.58
CA SER A 2 -12.28 -4.09 14.65
C SER A 2 -11.96 -4.82 13.35
N LYS A 3 -12.39 -4.26 12.22
CA LYS A 3 -12.13 -4.82 10.88
C LYS A 3 -10.81 -4.31 10.27
N LEU A 4 -10.17 -3.35 10.94
CA LEU A 4 -8.91 -2.74 10.50
C LEU A 4 -7.77 -3.76 10.30
N PRO A 5 -7.57 -4.77 11.17
CA PRO A 5 -6.51 -5.76 10.93
C PRO A 5 -6.67 -6.54 9.62
N TYR A 6 -7.91 -6.80 9.18
CA TYR A 6 -8.17 -7.48 7.91
C TYR A 6 -7.83 -6.58 6.72
N LEU A 7 -8.25 -5.31 6.75
CA LEU A 7 -7.88 -4.33 5.71
C LEU A 7 -6.35 -4.23 5.59
N VAL A 8 -5.66 -4.11 6.72
CA VAL A 8 -4.20 -3.98 6.77
C VAL A 8 -3.51 -5.26 6.26
N ALA A 9 -4.06 -6.44 6.55
CA ALA A 9 -3.59 -7.70 5.97
C ALA A 9 -3.74 -7.76 4.44
N GLU A 10 -4.86 -7.30 3.90
CA GLU A 10 -5.08 -7.21 2.44
C GLU A 10 -4.10 -6.23 1.78
N VAL A 11 -3.88 -5.06 2.39
CA VAL A 11 -2.88 -4.09 1.91
C VAL A 11 -1.48 -4.67 1.97
N ASN A 12 -1.13 -5.42 3.02
CA ASN A 12 0.16 -6.11 3.10
C ASN A 12 0.33 -7.13 1.98
N ALA A 13 -0.69 -7.95 1.71
CA ALA A 13 -0.66 -8.92 0.61
C ALA A 13 -0.47 -8.23 -0.75
N ALA A 14 -1.13 -7.10 -1.00
CA ALA A 14 -0.95 -6.31 -2.22
C ALA A 14 0.48 -5.77 -2.36
N MET A 15 1.09 -5.28 -1.27
CA MET A 15 2.48 -4.84 -1.26
C MET A 15 3.46 -5.99 -1.51
N GLU A 16 3.21 -7.17 -0.91
CA GLU A 16 4.05 -8.35 -1.18
C GLU A 16 3.99 -8.77 -2.66
N VAL A 17 2.80 -8.76 -3.28
CA VAL A 17 2.63 -9.07 -4.70
C VAL A 17 3.44 -8.09 -5.56
N TYR A 18 3.35 -6.79 -5.27
CA TYR A 18 4.12 -5.78 -5.99
C TYR A 18 5.63 -5.98 -5.84
N LEU A 19 6.10 -6.08 -4.58
CA LEU A 19 7.52 -6.14 -4.28
C LEU A 19 8.17 -7.47 -4.73
N SER A 20 7.39 -8.54 -4.90
CA SER A 20 7.91 -9.86 -5.28
C SER A 20 8.05 -10.09 -6.79
N GLY A 21 7.49 -9.25 -7.66
CA GLY A 21 7.68 -9.35 -9.11
C GLY A 21 8.00 -8.02 -9.79
N ARG A 22 8.70 -7.15 -9.07
CA ARG A 22 9.07 -5.80 -9.52
C ARG A 22 10.06 -5.80 -10.69
N THR A 23 10.93 -6.80 -10.84
CA THR A 23 11.97 -6.74 -11.89
C THR A 23 11.47 -7.09 -13.30
N GLY A 24 10.24 -7.59 -13.45
CA GLY A 24 9.62 -7.86 -14.75
C GLY A 24 8.50 -6.90 -15.18
N GLN A 25 8.14 -5.90 -14.35
CA GLN A 25 6.92 -5.09 -14.50
C GLN A 25 5.61 -5.93 -14.53
N GLN A 26 5.70 -7.24 -14.28
CA GLN A 26 4.62 -8.21 -14.53
C GLN A 26 3.39 -7.97 -13.65
N TYR A 27 3.57 -7.35 -12.49
CA TYR A 27 2.50 -7.09 -11.53
C TYR A 27 2.19 -5.60 -11.31
N ASN A 28 2.79 -4.67 -12.05
CA ASN A 28 2.52 -3.25 -11.84
C ASN A 28 1.04 -2.92 -12.02
N ARG A 29 0.42 -3.47 -13.07
CA ARG A 29 -1.03 -3.32 -13.33
C ARG A 29 -1.87 -3.84 -12.17
N THR A 30 -1.60 -5.07 -11.73
CA THR A 30 -2.31 -5.70 -10.61
C THR A 30 -2.13 -4.90 -9.32
N ALA A 31 -0.89 -4.56 -8.98
CA ALA A 31 -0.55 -3.78 -7.80
C ALA A 31 -1.25 -2.41 -7.77
N PHE A 32 -1.33 -1.76 -8.93
CA PHE A 32 -1.99 -0.47 -9.08
C PHE A 32 -3.50 -0.56 -8.85
N ILE A 33 -4.17 -1.60 -9.38
CA ILE A 33 -5.59 -1.86 -9.11
C ILE A 33 -5.83 -2.12 -7.62
N LEU A 34 -4.98 -2.96 -7.01
CA LEU A 34 -5.08 -3.30 -5.59
C LEU A 34 -4.91 -2.07 -4.68
N CYS A 35 -4.11 -1.08 -5.07
CA CYS A 35 -4.01 0.19 -4.33
C CYS A 35 -5.34 0.94 -4.28
N ASP A 36 -6.04 1.02 -5.41
CA ASP A 36 -7.31 1.74 -5.49
C ASP A 36 -8.43 0.99 -4.75
N ASP A 37 -8.46 -0.34 -4.84
CA ASP A 37 -9.39 -1.17 -4.09
C ASP A 37 -9.14 -1.04 -2.58
N GLY A 38 -7.86 -1.03 -2.17
CA GLY A 38 -7.46 -0.74 -0.80
C GLY A 38 -7.93 0.62 -0.30
N ALA A 39 -7.82 1.67 -1.13
CA ALA A 39 -8.30 3.01 -0.78
C ALA A 39 -9.82 3.08 -0.63
N GLU A 40 -10.56 2.37 -1.49
CA GLU A 40 -12.01 2.26 -1.39
C GLU A 40 -12.43 1.50 -0.11
N LEU A 41 -11.80 0.36 0.17
CA LEU A 41 -12.07 -0.41 1.39
C LEU A 41 -11.73 0.38 2.66
N ALA A 42 -10.61 1.11 2.66
CA ALA A 42 -10.23 1.99 3.77
C ALA A 42 -11.28 3.08 4.01
N SER A 43 -11.74 3.73 2.94
CA SER A 43 -12.78 4.76 3.02
C SER A 43 -14.09 4.21 3.56
N LYS A 44 -14.54 3.05 3.07
CA LYS A 44 -15.77 2.38 3.54
C LYS A 44 -15.66 1.98 5.00
N LEU A 45 -14.54 1.39 5.41
CA LEU A 45 -14.32 1.00 6.81
C LEU A 45 -14.33 2.22 7.73
N PHE A 46 -13.68 3.31 7.33
CA PHE A 46 -13.71 4.57 8.06
C PHE A 46 -15.14 5.11 8.21
N LEU A 47 -15.92 5.14 7.13
CA LEU A 47 -17.31 5.63 7.16
C LEU A 47 -18.22 4.77 8.05
N ILE A 48 -18.07 3.45 8.02
CA ILE A 48 -18.78 2.53 8.93
C ILE A 48 -18.44 2.83 10.39
N THR A 49 -17.20 3.22 10.67
CA THR A 49 -16.71 3.50 12.02
C THR A 49 -17.20 4.87 12.51
N GLU A 50 -17.15 5.88 11.64
CA GLU A 50 -17.45 7.27 12.00
C GLU A 50 -18.92 7.65 11.86
N THR A 51 -19.70 6.95 11.05
CA THR A 51 -21.08 7.34 10.73
C THR A 51 -22.04 6.20 11.08
N PRO A 52 -22.69 6.25 12.27
CA PRO A 52 -23.66 5.24 12.66
C PRO A 52 -24.76 5.07 11.61
N GLY A 53 -25.01 3.82 11.19
CA GLY A 53 -26.02 3.52 10.16
C GLY A 53 -25.56 3.78 8.72
N TRP A 54 -24.28 4.11 8.50
CA TRP A 54 -23.75 4.23 7.15
C TRP A 54 -23.93 2.94 6.35
N SER A 55 -24.29 3.08 5.08
CA SER A 55 -24.41 1.99 4.12
C SER A 55 -23.66 2.32 2.83
N ASP A 56 -23.09 1.30 2.22
CA ASP A 56 -22.50 1.33 0.89
C ASP A 56 -23.56 1.31 -0.23
N LYS A 57 -24.84 1.13 0.13
CA LYS A 57 -25.97 1.19 -0.78
C LYS A 57 -26.68 2.53 -0.72
N LYS A 58 -27.17 2.95 -1.87
CA LYS A 58 -28.11 4.06 -2.05
C LYS A 58 -29.53 3.59 -1.69
N PRO A 59 -30.50 4.52 -1.51
CA PRO A 59 -31.89 4.17 -1.26
C PRO A 59 -32.52 3.27 -2.34
N ASN A 60 -32.01 3.32 -3.56
CA ASN A 60 -32.45 2.47 -4.68
C ASN A 60 -31.69 1.13 -4.76
N ASN A 61 -31.03 0.69 -3.69
CA ASN A 61 -30.22 -0.53 -3.60
C ASN A 61 -28.99 -0.63 -4.51
N HIS A 62 -28.65 0.41 -5.28
CA HIS A 62 -27.39 0.45 -6.02
C HIS A 62 -26.22 0.80 -5.10
N PHE A 63 -25.03 0.23 -5.37
CA PHE A 63 -23.82 0.60 -4.65
C PHE A 63 -23.40 2.05 -4.94
N LYS A 64 -22.86 2.72 -3.92
CA LYS A 64 -22.20 4.02 -4.05
C LYS A 64 -20.94 3.88 -4.91
N ARG A 65 -20.75 4.83 -5.83
CA ARG A 65 -19.52 4.95 -6.62
C ARG A 65 -18.40 5.47 -5.73
N PHE A 66 -17.16 5.25 -6.16
CA PHE A 66 -15.99 5.70 -5.41
C PHE A 66 -16.02 7.20 -5.08
N GLY A 67 -16.34 8.06 -6.05
CA GLY A 67 -16.44 9.51 -5.83
C GLY A 67 -17.51 9.91 -4.81
N GLU A 68 -18.57 9.10 -4.65
CA GLU A 68 -19.59 9.34 -3.61
C GLU A 68 -19.04 8.94 -2.23
N VAL A 69 -18.35 7.80 -2.16
CA VAL A 69 -17.68 7.34 -0.93
C VAL A 69 -16.63 8.35 -0.46
N THR A 70 -15.75 8.82 -1.34
CA THR A 70 -14.71 9.81 -0.99
C THR A 70 -15.31 11.18 -0.68
N GLY A 71 -16.41 11.57 -1.32
CA GLY A 71 -17.19 12.76 -0.96
C GLY A 71 -17.72 12.70 0.48
N GLU A 72 -18.23 11.54 0.89
CA GLU A 72 -18.70 11.33 2.27
C GLU A 72 -17.54 11.30 3.27
N VAL A 73 -16.36 10.75 2.91
CA VAL A 73 -15.16 10.85 3.76
C VAL A 73 -14.80 12.32 4.00
N ARG A 74 -14.74 13.13 2.94
CA ARG A 74 -14.47 14.58 3.08
C ARG A 74 -15.48 15.24 4.00
N ALA A 75 -16.76 14.93 3.86
CA ALA A 75 -17.81 15.47 4.72
C ALA A 75 -17.59 15.13 6.21
N VAL A 76 -17.15 13.90 6.52
CA VAL A 76 -16.79 13.52 7.90
C VAL A 76 -15.59 14.33 8.40
N PHE A 77 -14.56 14.53 7.57
CA PHE A 77 -13.40 15.35 7.96
C PHE A 77 -13.78 16.82 8.19
N VAL A 78 -14.59 17.41 7.32
CA VAL A 78 -15.11 18.79 7.54
C VAL A 78 -15.90 18.88 8.85
N ALA A 79 -16.75 17.89 9.14
CA ALA A 79 -17.63 17.93 10.30
C ALA A 79 -16.91 17.62 11.64
N LYS A 80 -15.95 16.68 11.64
CA LYS A 80 -15.39 16.11 12.87
C LYS A 80 -13.89 16.28 13.03
N ARG A 81 -13.15 16.44 11.94
CA ARG A 81 -11.67 16.42 11.91
C ARG A 81 -11.13 17.52 10.98
N ASN A 82 -11.65 18.74 11.12
CA ASN A 82 -11.42 19.81 10.15
C ASN A 82 -9.94 20.19 9.99
N ALA A 83 -9.13 20.02 11.04
CA ALA A 83 -7.69 20.25 10.98
C ALA A 83 -6.96 19.32 9.99
N ASP A 84 -7.46 18.09 9.82
CA ASP A 84 -6.87 17.09 8.92
C ASP A 84 -7.48 17.14 7.51
N HIS A 85 -8.56 17.90 7.30
CA HIS A 85 -9.34 17.90 6.07
C HIS A 85 -8.50 18.23 4.83
N ALA A 86 -7.62 19.24 4.92
CA ALA A 86 -6.78 19.65 3.78
C ALA A 86 -5.81 18.53 3.35
N GLY A 87 -5.24 17.79 4.31
CA GLY A 87 -4.36 16.66 4.03
C GLY A 87 -5.11 15.51 3.37
N VAL A 88 -6.28 15.16 3.89
CA VAL A 88 -7.14 14.11 3.34
C VAL A 88 -7.66 14.46 1.95
N ASP A 89 -8.12 15.69 1.74
CA ASP A 89 -8.61 16.16 0.43
C ASP A 89 -7.50 16.09 -0.63
N THR A 90 -6.27 16.46 -0.26
CA THR A 90 -5.11 16.39 -1.16
C THR A 90 -4.83 14.95 -1.60
N LEU A 91 -4.82 14.00 -0.66
CA LEU A 91 -4.61 12.58 -0.99
C LEU A 91 -5.76 12.00 -1.81
N LEU A 92 -7.00 12.27 -1.42
CA LEU A 92 -8.18 11.80 -2.15
C LEU A 92 -8.22 12.31 -3.58
N LYS A 93 -7.86 13.58 -3.83
CA LYS A 93 -7.75 14.11 -5.20
C LYS A 93 -6.73 13.36 -6.05
N ARG A 94 -5.58 12.98 -5.47
CA ARG A 94 -4.57 12.19 -6.19
C ARG A 94 -5.03 10.77 -6.47
N ILE A 95 -5.66 10.13 -5.48
CA ILE A 95 -6.24 8.79 -5.61
C ILE A 95 -7.36 8.79 -6.67
N GLU A 96 -8.24 9.78 -6.67
CA GLU A 96 -9.31 9.95 -7.66
C GLU A 96 -8.74 10.17 -9.06
N ALA A 97 -7.83 11.13 -9.23
CA ALA A 97 -7.18 11.38 -10.52
C ALA A 97 -6.42 10.15 -11.06
N ARG A 98 -5.86 9.34 -10.15
CA ARG A 98 -5.23 8.06 -10.51
C ARG A 98 -6.27 7.04 -10.99
N ARG A 99 -7.38 6.90 -10.27
CA ARG A 99 -8.46 5.97 -10.61
C ARG A 99 -9.18 6.37 -11.90
N ASP A 100 -9.34 7.65 -12.16
CA ASP A 100 -9.92 8.17 -13.40
C ASP A 100 -9.04 7.82 -14.60
N ARG A 101 -7.72 8.08 -14.52
CA ARG A 101 -6.75 7.64 -15.55
C ARG A 101 -6.81 6.14 -15.84
N ARG A 102 -7.00 5.34 -14.79
CA ARG A 102 -7.16 3.88 -14.90
C ARG A 102 -8.50 3.50 -15.55
N ASN A 103 -9.60 4.14 -15.19
CA ASN A 103 -10.91 3.86 -15.78
C ASN A 103 -10.92 4.26 -17.27
N ASP A 104 -10.33 5.41 -17.60
CA ASP A 104 -10.16 5.84 -18.99
C ASP A 104 -9.41 4.79 -19.80
N PHE A 105 -8.37 4.17 -19.24
CA PHE A 105 -7.68 3.04 -19.88
C PHE A 105 -8.60 1.85 -20.18
N PHE A 106 -9.40 1.42 -19.20
CA PHE A 106 -10.28 0.26 -19.38
C PHE A 106 -11.44 0.52 -20.35
N HIS A 107 -11.78 1.79 -20.60
CA HIS A 107 -12.93 2.18 -21.40
C HIS A 107 -12.57 2.92 -22.68
N SER A 108 -11.28 3.19 -22.94
CA SER A 108 -10.79 3.88 -24.14
C SER A 108 -9.73 3.05 -24.87
N THR A 109 -9.96 2.81 -26.16
CA THR A 109 -9.02 2.11 -27.05
C THR A 109 -7.77 2.95 -27.38
N HIS A 110 -7.76 4.23 -27.01
CA HIS A 110 -6.64 5.14 -27.27
C HIS A 110 -5.47 5.01 -26.28
N LEU A 111 -5.65 4.26 -25.18
CA LEU A 111 -4.69 4.18 -24.07
C LEU A 111 -3.99 2.82 -23.94
N LEU A 112 -3.94 2.00 -25.00
CA LEU A 112 -3.26 0.69 -24.99
C LEU A 112 -1.81 0.72 -24.44
N ASP A 113 -1.16 1.89 -24.45
CA ASP A 113 0.18 2.16 -23.92
C ASP A 113 0.24 2.63 -22.47
N LEU A 114 -0.65 2.14 -21.59
CA LEU A 114 -0.46 2.39 -20.16
C LEU A 114 0.70 1.53 -19.62
N ASN A 115 1.91 2.08 -19.81
CA ASN A 115 3.11 1.68 -19.10
C ASN A 115 3.02 2.24 -17.69
N PHE A 116 2.38 1.52 -16.77
CA PHE A 116 2.51 1.85 -15.36
C PHE A 116 3.96 1.66 -14.96
N HIS A 117 4.63 2.77 -14.66
CA HIS A 117 6.01 2.73 -14.26
C HIS A 117 6.08 2.30 -12.79
N ALA A 118 7.20 1.67 -12.41
CA ALA A 118 7.42 1.27 -11.02
C ALA A 118 7.25 2.46 -10.04
N ARG A 119 7.60 3.67 -10.49
CA ARG A 119 7.38 4.91 -9.73
C ARG A 119 5.92 5.16 -9.38
N ASP A 120 5.01 5.00 -10.34
CA ASP A 120 3.58 5.24 -10.12
C ASP A 120 3.02 4.26 -9.08
N CYS A 121 3.47 3.00 -9.09
CA CYS A 121 3.08 2.00 -8.10
C CYS A 121 3.61 2.34 -6.70
N VAL A 122 4.88 2.74 -6.58
CA VAL A 122 5.47 3.14 -5.29
C VAL A 122 4.72 4.34 -4.71
N GLU A 123 4.50 5.37 -5.52
CA GLU A 123 3.76 6.57 -5.09
C GLU A 123 2.32 6.21 -4.68
N ALA A 124 1.63 5.35 -5.44
CA ALA A 124 0.27 4.91 -5.11
C ALA A 124 0.19 4.14 -3.78
N PHE A 125 1.12 3.23 -3.49
CA PHE A 125 1.15 2.54 -2.20
C PHE A 125 1.49 3.49 -1.05
N VAL A 126 2.45 4.40 -1.23
CA VAL A 126 2.77 5.37 -0.18
C VAL A 126 1.58 6.27 0.12
N GLU A 127 0.87 6.75 -0.90
CA GLU A 127 -0.37 7.50 -0.71
C GLU A 127 -1.44 6.71 0.03
N LEU A 128 -1.60 5.41 -0.28
CA LEU A 128 -2.54 4.53 0.45
C LEU A 128 -2.13 4.36 1.92
N LEU A 129 -0.84 4.19 2.21
CA LEU A 129 -0.32 4.07 3.57
C LEU A 129 -0.53 5.37 4.37
N ASP A 130 -0.25 6.52 3.77
CA ASP A 130 -0.44 7.84 4.39
C ASP A 130 -1.94 8.13 4.59
N TYR A 131 -2.77 7.74 3.63
CA TYR A 131 -4.23 7.84 3.75
C TYR A 131 -4.76 6.97 4.89
N GLY A 132 -4.28 5.73 5.02
CA GLY A 132 -4.61 4.84 6.14
C GLY A 132 -4.30 5.44 7.50
N LYS A 133 -3.11 6.06 7.66
CA LYS A 133 -2.72 6.78 8.90
C LYS A 133 -3.66 7.94 9.23
N LEU A 134 -4.10 8.69 8.21
CA LEU A 134 -5.05 9.76 8.41
C LEU A 134 -6.44 9.24 8.79
N LEU A 135 -6.94 8.20 8.14
CA LEU A 135 -8.27 7.64 8.45
C LEU A 135 -8.32 7.01 9.84
N PHE A 136 -7.27 6.30 10.24
CA PHE A 136 -7.24 5.52 11.47
C PHE A 136 -6.08 5.97 12.39
N PRO A 137 -6.16 7.17 12.98
CA PRO A 137 -5.14 7.66 13.90
C PRO A 137 -5.06 6.76 15.14
N ALA A 138 -3.90 6.72 15.79
CA ALA A 138 -3.75 6.04 17.07
C ALA A 138 -4.65 6.70 18.14
N ASP A 139 -5.31 5.88 18.95
CA ASP A 139 -5.96 6.35 20.17
C ASP A 139 -4.89 6.50 21.26
N PRO A 140 -4.66 7.71 21.81
CA PRO A 140 -3.68 7.94 22.87
C PRO A 140 -3.91 7.10 24.12
N ARG A 141 -5.12 6.57 24.32
CA ARG A 141 -5.50 5.74 25.48
C ARG A 141 -5.26 4.26 25.26
N VAL A 142 -5.05 3.82 24.02
CA VAL A 142 -4.88 2.40 23.67
C VAL A 142 -3.53 2.22 23.00
N PRO A 143 -2.54 1.65 23.71
CA PRO A 143 -1.24 1.33 23.11
C PRO A 143 -1.41 0.45 21.88
N ASN A 144 -0.60 0.70 20.84
CA ASN A 144 -0.64 -0.03 19.57
C ASN A 144 -2.04 -0.07 18.94
N SER A 145 -2.76 1.06 18.96
CA SER A 145 -4.03 1.23 18.25
C SER A 145 -3.86 2.02 16.96
N GLY A 146 -4.96 2.14 16.20
CA GLY A 146 -4.98 2.81 14.91
C GLY A 146 -4.20 2.04 13.84
N TRP A 147 -3.83 2.76 12.78
CA TRP A 147 -3.12 2.23 11.62
C TRP A 147 -1.79 1.61 12.02
N ASP A 148 -0.93 2.35 12.73
CA ASP A 148 0.42 1.89 13.07
C ASP A 148 0.40 0.63 13.95
N GLY A 149 -0.56 0.56 14.88
CA GLY A 149 -0.79 -0.65 15.67
C GLY A 149 -1.18 -1.86 14.84
N ALA A 150 -2.06 -1.66 13.85
CA ALA A 150 -2.46 -2.71 12.92
C ALA A 150 -1.30 -3.14 12.00
N VAL A 151 -0.51 -2.19 11.47
CA VAL A 151 0.68 -2.47 10.65
C VAL A 151 1.68 -3.33 11.44
N ALA A 152 1.94 -2.97 12.70
CA ALA A 152 2.87 -3.72 13.56
C ALA A 152 2.40 -5.15 13.87
N ALA A 153 1.09 -5.41 13.78
CA ALA A 153 0.51 -6.72 14.02
C ALA A 153 0.43 -7.61 12.76
N VAL A 154 0.66 -7.04 11.57
CA VAL A 154 0.45 -7.74 10.29
C VAL A 154 1.78 -8.12 9.65
N GLY A 155 2.14 -9.40 9.81
CA GLY A 155 3.21 -10.05 9.06
C GLY A 155 4.51 -9.25 8.99
N ASN A 156 4.90 -8.89 7.77
CA ASN A 156 6.08 -8.11 7.42
C ASN A 156 5.75 -6.70 6.92
N MET A 157 4.55 -6.19 7.21
CA MET A 157 4.06 -4.96 6.63
C MET A 157 4.97 -3.75 6.92
N GLU A 158 5.54 -3.68 8.12
CA GLU A 158 6.51 -2.64 8.46
C GLU A 158 7.75 -2.67 7.55
N THR A 159 8.19 -3.84 7.13
CA THR A 159 9.31 -4.02 6.19
C THR A 159 8.89 -3.60 4.79
N CYS A 160 7.71 -4.00 4.33
CA CYS A 160 7.15 -3.61 3.03
C CYS A 160 7.01 -2.09 2.92
N GLU A 161 6.41 -1.44 3.93
CA GLU A 161 6.30 0.02 4.02
C GLU A 161 7.69 0.68 3.97
N ALA A 162 8.66 0.17 4.74
CA ALA A 162 9.99 0.74 4.76
C ALA A 162 10.67 0.69 3.37
N ILE A 163 10.56 -0.43 2.66
CA ILE A 163 11.11 -0.56 1.29
C ILE A 163 10.47 0.45 0.35
N LEU A 164 9.14 0.55 0.34
CA LEU A 164 8.41 1.49 -0.53
C LEU A 164 8.76 2.95 -0.25
N ARG A 165 8.90 3.33 1.02
CA ARG A 165 9.31 4.70 1.39
C ARG A 165 10.76 4.98 0.99
N ILE A 166 11.67 4.00 1.10
CA ILE A 166 13.05 4.13 0.64
C ILE A 166 13.10 4.28 -0.88
N ASP A 167 12.29 3.52 -1.61
CA ASP A 167 12.16 3.64 -3.05
C ASP A 167 11.68 5.03 -3.47
N GLN A 168 10.64 5.53 -2.80
CA GLN A 168 10.15 6.88 -3.05
C GLN A 168 11.24 7.93 -2.79
N LYS A 169 11.98 7.80 -1.67
CA LYS A 169 13.11 8.67 -1.33
C LYS A 169 14.21 8.62 -2.39
N SER A 170 14.47 7.44 -2.97
CA SER A 170 15.51 7.27 -4.00
C SER A 170 15.25 8.03 -5.30
N TYR A 171 14.00 8.42 -5.57
CA TYR A 171 13.67 9.26 -6.72
C TYR A 171 14.20 10.70 -6.59
N GLY A 172 14.38 11.17 -5.35
CA GLY A 172 14.97 12.47 -5.05
C GLY A 172 16.44 12.40 -4.61
N ASP A 173 16.88 11.28 -4.05
CA ASP A 173 18.25 11.05 -3.58
C ASP A 173 18.84 9.74 -4.13
N PRO A 174 19.63 9.80 -5.22
CA PRO A 174 20.26 8.62 -5.81
C PRO A 174 21.23 7.89 -4.88
N ALA A 175 21.73 8.52 -3.79
CA ALA A 175 22.65 7.89 -2.85
C ALA A 175 21.98 6.85 -1.94
N VAL A 176 20.64 6.80 -1.94
CA VAL A 176 19.85 5.84 -1.14
C VAL A 176 19.90 4.44 -1.74
N THR A 177 19.81 4.31 -3.07
CA THR A 177 19.75 3.00 -3.75
C THR A 177 20.96 2.11 -3.46
N PRO A 178 22.22 2.61 -3.49
CA PRO A 178 23.38 1.80 -3.11
C PRO A 178 23.35 1.31 -1.65
N LYS A 179 22.82 2.14 -0.73
CA LYS A 179 22.69 1.79 0.71
C LYS A 179 21.66 0.69 0.93
N LEU A 180 20.49 0.80 0.29
CA LEU A 180 19.48 -0.26 0.28
C LEU A 180 20.07 -1.58 -0.24
N ASN A 181 20.73 -1.53 -1.40
CA ASN A 181 21.37 -2.71 -2.00
C ASN A 181 22.43 -3.33 -1.09
N SER A 182 23.20 -2.52 -0.35
CA SER A 182 24.17 -3.01 0.63
C SER A 182 23.50 -3.77 1.79
N ILE A 183 22.39 -3.23 2.32
CA ILE A 183 21.61 -3.89 3.38
C ILE A 183 21.07 -5.25 2.88
N LEU A 184 20.46 -5.26 1.69
CA LEU A 184 19.86 -6.46 1.12
C LEU A 184 20.91 -7.53 0.79
N LYS A 185 22.07 -7.14 0.23
CA LYS A 185 23.20 -8.06 -0.03
C LYS A 185 23.79 -8.67 1.25
N GLY A 186 23.77 -7.93 2.36
CA GLY A 186 24.28 -8.37 3.65
C GLY A 186 23.34 -9.31 4.42
N LEU A 187 22.13 -9.57 3.92
CA LEU A 187 21.22 -10.52 4.54
C LEU A 187 21.66 -11.96 4.22
N ARG A 188 21.91 -12.74 5.27
CA ARG A 188 22.13 -14.18 5.11
C ARG A 188 20.86 -14.79 4.52
N ARG A 189 20.96 -15.45 3.38
CA ARG A 189 19.85 -16.18 2.76
C ARG A 189 19.41 -17.29 3.71
N THR A 190 18.40 -17.05 4.54
CA THR A 190 17.78 -18.09 5.35
C THR A 190 16.65 -18.69 4.53
N GLY A 191 16.87 -19.87 3.99
CA GLY A 191 15.91 -20.68 3.25
C GLY A 191 16.43 -22.11 3.16
N GLU A 192 15.54 -23.08 2.96
CA GLU A 192 15.93 -24.47 2.71
C GLU A 192 16.91 -24.53 1.53
N ALA A 193 17.94 -25.37 1.65
CA ALA A 193 18.86 -25.60 0.55
C ALA A 193 18.07 -26.08 -0.68
N ALA A 194 18.36 -25.51 -1.85
CA ALA A 194 17.67 -25.86 -3.08
C ALA A 194 17.72 -27.39 -3.29
N CYS A 195 16.56 -28.06 -3.25
CA CYS A 195 16.46 -29.44 -3.66
C CYS A 195 16.59 -29.47 -5.18
N ALA A 196 17.67 -30.08 -5.67
CA ALA A 196 17.94 -30.26 -7.08
C ALA A 196 16.97 -31.30 -7.68
N LYS A 197 15.71 -30.91 -7.91
CA LYS A 197 14.73 -31.60 -8.78
C LYS A 197 13.49 -30.72 -9.01
N GLY A 198 13.43 -30.08 -10.18
CA GLY A 198 12.16 -29.80 -10.85
C GLY A 198 11.40 -28.51 -10.55
N CYS A 199 11.96 -27.51 -9.86
CA CYS A 199 11.31 -26.20 -9.73
C CYS A 199 11.95 -25.15 -10.65
N GLU A 200 11.09 -24.37 -11.33
CA GLU A 200 11.47 -23.25 -12.18
C GLU A 200 12.46 -22.32 -11.47
N VAL A 201 13.62 -22.17 -12.10
CA VAL A 201 14.62 -21.20 -11.70
C VAL A 201 14.08 -19.84 -12.11
N ALA A 202 13.67 -19.02 -11.14
CA ALA A 202 13.40 -17.61 -11.40
C ALA A 202 14.64 -17.00 -12.04
N HIS A 203 14.53 -16.56 -13.30
CA HIS A 203 15.64 -16.09 -14.12
C HIS A 203 16.32 -14.81 -13.58
N HIS A 204 15.74 -14.20 -12.55
CA HIS A 204 16.22 -12.99 -11.88
C HIS A 204 16.50 -13.27 -10.38
N PRO A 205 17.75 -13.55 -9.98
CA PRO A 205 18.10 -13.83 -8.58
C PRO A 205 17.76 -12.68 -7.63
N GLU A 206 17.74 -11.44 -8.12
CA GLU A 206 17.29 -10.24 -7.41
C GLU A 206 15.84 -10.32 -6.87
N ASP A 207 14.90 -10.91 -7.61
CA ASP A 207 13.49 -11.05 -7.17
C ASP A 207 13.34 -12.06 -6.04
N TYR A 208 14.07 -13.17 -6.11
CA TYR A 208 14.07 -14.16 -5.06
C TYR A 208 14.70 -13.61 -3.77
N HIS A 209 15.73 -12.77 -3.88
CA HIS A 209 16.31 -12.09 -2.72
C HIS A 209 15.40 -11.06 -2.10
N LEU A 210 14.70 -10.25 -2.89
CA LEU A 210 13.77 -9.27 -2.36
C LEU A 210 12.58 -9.96 -1.68
N ARG A 211 12.03 -11.01 -2.30
CA ARG A 211 10.96 -11.83 -1.73
C ARG A 211 11.38 -12.52 -0.44
N LEU A 212 12.57 -13.12 -0.39
CA LEU A 212 13.12 -13.71 0.83
C LEU A 212 13.42 -12.65 1.89
N ALA A 213 13.94 -11.49 1.51
CA ALA A 213 14.22 -10.40 2.44
C ALA A 213 12.94 -9.89 3.11
N ILE A 214 11.87 -9.72 2.32
CA ILE A 214 10.55 -9.30 2.82
C ILE A 214 9.96 -10.35 3.76
N ARG A 215 10.05 -11.64 3.43
CA ARG A 215 9.46 -12.72 4.25
C ARG A 215 10.30 -13.08 5.49
N ASN A 216 11.63 -13.05 5.38
CA ASN A 216 12.54 -13.57 6.41
C ASN A 216 13.32 -12.48 7.16
N GLY A 217 13.18 -11.21 6.77
CA GLY A 217 13.99 -10.11 7.31
C GLY A 217 13.73 -9.76 8.78
N GLY A 218 12.53 -10.06 9.29
CA GLY A 218 12.16 -9.80 10.69
C GLY A 218 12.41 -8.36 11.16
N LYS A 219 12.48 -8.17 12.48
CA LYS A 219 12.69 -6.85 13.11
C LYS A 219 14.05 -6.22 12.75
N THR A 220 15.10 -7.03 12.68
CA THR A 220 16.46 -6.54 12.38
C THR A 220 16.56 -5.90 11.00
N LEU A 221 15.97 -6.51 9.96
CA LEU A 221 15.95 -5.89 8.64
C LEU A 221 15.13 -4.61 8.66
N ARG A 222 13.91 -4.67 9.21
CA ARG A 222 13.02 -3.51 9.34
C ARG A 222 13.74 -2.31 9.97
N ASP A 223 14.45 -2.53 11.08
CA ASP A 223 15.12 -1.45 11.81
C ASP A 223 16.30 -0.87 11.01
N ARG A 224 17.06 -1.71 10.28
CA ARG A 224 18.12 -1.24 9.37
C ARG A 224 17.56 -0.45 8.18
N LEU A 225 16.42 -0.83 7.65
CA LEU A 225 15.74 -0.11 6.57
C LEU A 225 15.22 1.24 7.07
N ARG A 226 14.56 1.26 8.25
CA ARG A 226 14.07 2.50 8.87
C ARG A 226 15.18 3.51 9.13
N ALA A 227 16.41 3.08 9.41
CA ALA A 227 17.55 3.98 9.55
C ALA A 227 17.95 4.71 8.25
N LEU A 228 17.40 4.33 7.09
CA LEU A 228 17.60 5.03 5.82
C LEU A 228 16.51 6.07 5.50
N LEU A 229 15.40 6.07 6.23
CA LEU A 229 14.28 7.02 6.06
C LEU A 229 14.56 8.32 6.80
#